data_AF-A0A2V8J192-F1
#
_entry.id   AF-A0A2V8J192-F1
#
_cell.length_a   1.000
_cell.length_b   1.000
_cell.length_c   1.000
_cell.angle_alpha   90.00
_cell.angle_beta   90.00
_cell.angle_gamma   90.00
#
_symmetry.space_group_name_H-M   'P 1'
#
loop_
_entity.id
_entity.type
_entity.pdbx_description
1 polymer ?
#
loop_
_entity_poly.entity_id
_entity_poly.type
_entity_poly.pdbx_seq_one_letter_code
_entity_poly.pdbx_strand_id
1 'polypeptide(L)'
;MIMTLELFLFAALLNAPVTVPGAEDWSRSPEAYFLTSEEKQEWKHLQSEEARQQFRETYWKRRDPTPRTDRNEFKDTILARIRSADAQFTIGRTPGSRSARGLVFVVLGPPTVQQQIAGPVKGAAPEMITPGRLSVPNDAFDTTEFHTWVYNRETSSDLLSVLEIPSLEVAFTIEPGHRDEIRDSSRFQRWREMIARHTIVAAAARAVQSE
;
A
#
# COMPACT_ATOMS: atom_id res chain seq x y z
N MET A 1 9.10 -41.00 -58.46
CA MET A 1 8.11 -40.77 -57.38
C MET A 1 8.88 -40.41 -56.14
N ILE A 2 8.93 -39.11 -55.82
CA ILE A 2 9.69 -38.51 -54.71
C ILE A 2 8.67 -38.10 -53.65
N MET A 3 8.86 -38.47 -52.38
CA MET A 3 8.27 -37.87 -51.14
C MET A 3 8.42 -38.90 -49.99
N THR A 4 8.80 -38.58 -48.75
CA THR A 4 9.26 -37.37 -48.06
C THR A 4 9.89 -37.84 -46.75
N LEU A 5 11.01 -37.23 -46.35
CA LEU A 5 11.68 -37.43 -45.07
C LEU A 5 11.09 -36.40 -44.09
N GLU A 6 10.27 -36.83 -43.15
CA GLU A 6 9.72 -35.95 -42.11
C GLU A 6 10.85 -35.56 -41.12
N LEU A 7 11.31 -34.33 -41.24
CA LEU A 7 12.24 -33.68 -40.33
C LEU A 7 11.49 -33.30 -39.05
N PHE A 8 11.65 -34.09 -37.99
CA PHE A 8 11.24 -33.68 -36.65
C PHE A 8 12.15 -32.53 -36.17
N LEU A 9 11.74 -31.30 -36.47
CA LEU A 9 12.31 -30.11 -35.86
C LEU A 9 11.76 -29.98 -34.44
N PHE A 10 12.47 -30.56 -33.46
CA PHE A 10 12.29 -30.20 -32.06
C PHE A 10 12.70 -28.73 -31.88
N ALA A 11 11.73 -27.83 -31.95
CA ALA A 11 11.92 -26.46 -31.50
C ALA A 11 12.00 -26.47 -29.97
N ALA A 12 13.21 -26.59 -29.44
CA ALA A 12 13.52 -26.21 -28.07
C ALA A 12 13.37 -24.69 -27.96
N LEU A 13 12.14 -24.23 -27.70
CA LEU A 13 11.89 -22.85 -27.29
C LEU A 13 12.47 -22.67 -25.89
N LEU A 14 13.60 -21.99 -25.86
CA LEU A 14 14.26 -21.44 -24.68
C LEU A 14 13.21 -20.78 -23.76
N ASN A 15 13.20 -21.17 -22.48
CA ASN A 15 12.57 -20.43 -21.39
C ASN A 15 13.26 -19.06 -21.23
N ALA A 16 13.02 -18.13 -22.15
CA ALA A 16 13.26 -16.72 -21.89
C ALA A 16 12.13 -16.25 -20.96
N PRO A 17 12.44 -15.66 -19.78
CA PRO A 17 11.40 -15.09 -18.95
C PRO A 17 10.68 -14.03 -19.78
N VAL A 18 9.38 -14.23 -19.99
CA VAL A 18 8.51 -13.22 -20.61
C VAL A 18 8.38 -12.08 -19.62
N THR A 19 9.33 -11.15 -19.63
CA THR A 19 9.14 -9.84 -19.02
C THR A 19 8.19 -9.07 -19.93
N VAL A 20 6.89 -9.12 -19.63
CA VAL A 20 5.88 -8.31 -20.34
C VAL A 20 6.28 -6.83 -20.17
N PRO A 21 6.74 -6.14 -21.22
CA PRO A 21 7.15 -4.74 -21.12
C PRO A 21 5.93 -3.91 -20.76
N GLY A 22 5.98 -3.18 -19.64
CA GLY A 22 4.88 -2.35 -19.15
C GLY A 22 4.02 -2.98 -18.05
N ALA A 23 4.30 -4.22 -17.62
CA ALA A 23 3.73 -4.73 -16.37
C ALA A 23 4.30 -3.95 -15.18
N GLU A 24 3.42 -3.42 -14.34
CA GLU A 24 3.81 -2.69 -13.15
C GLU A 24 4.55 -3.63 -12.17
N ASP A 25 5.63 -3.14 -11.57
CA ASP A 25 6.35 -3.84 -10.52
C ASP A 25 5.42 -4.12 -9.32
N TRP A 26 5.13 -5.40 -9.08
CA TRP A 26 4.26 -5.84 -7.99
C TRP A 26 4.70 -5.32 -6.62
N SER A 27 6.01 -5.11 -6.38
CA SER A 27 6.51 -4.58 -5.11
C SER A 27 6.04 -3.15 -4.80
N ARG A 28 5.53 -2.44 -5.83
CA ARG A 28 4.94 -1.10 -5.73
C ARG A 28 3.42 -1.13 -5.61
N SER A 29 2.80 -2.30 -5.74
CA SER A 29 1.36 -2.47 -5.63
C SER A 29 0.88 -2.40 -4.16
N PRO A 30 -0.41 -2.11 -3.93
CA PRO A 30 -0.99 -2.13 -2.58
C PRO A 30 -0.89 -3.48 -1.86
N GLU A 31 -0.88 -4.59 -2.61
CA GLU A 31 -0.68 -5.94 -2.06
C GLU A 31 0.68 -6.11 -1.36
N ALA A 32 1.68 -5.35 -1.81
CA ALA A 32 3.05 -5.41 -1.35
C ALA A 32 3.37 -4.40 -0.23
N TYR A 33 2.37 -3.72 0.35
CA TYR A 33 2.60 -2.72 1.40
C TYR A 33 3.25 -3.29 2.68
N PHE A 34 3.09 -4.59 2.92
CA PHE A 34 3.71 -5.29 4.05
C PHE A 34 5.04 -5.97 3.69
N LEU A 35 5.64 -5.65 2.53
CA LEU A 35 7.04 -6.04 2.29
C LEU A 35 7.94 -5.36 3.32
N THR A 36 8.67 -6.20 4.06
CA THR A 36 9.80 -5.78 4.90
C THR A 36 10.94 -5.23 4.05
N SER A 37 11.86 -4.51 4.68
CA SER A 37 13.06 -4.02 4.00
C SER A 37 13.89 -5.17 3.38
N GLU A 38 13.98 -6.32 4.05
CA GLU A 38 14.69 -7.51 3.56
C GLU A 38 13.98 -8.13 2.35
N GLU A 39 12.65 -8.32 2.43
CA GLU A 39 11.83 -8.82 1.33
C GLU A 39 11.90 -7.92 0.09
N LYS A 40 11.99 -6.58 0.28
CA LYS A 40 12.22 -5.64 -0.83
C LYS A 40 13.58 -5.81 -1.48
N GLN A 41 14.62 -6.15 -0.73
CA GLN A 41 15.94 -6.43 -1.31
C GLN A 41 15.93 -7.76 -2.05
N GLU A 42 15.37 -8.81 -1.44
CA GLU A 42 15.19 -10.12 -2.10
C GLU A 42 14.47 -9.98 -3.44
N TRP A 43 13.33 -9.26 -3.46
CA TRP A 43 12.55 -9.01 -4.67
C TRP A 43 13.37 -8.40 -5.82
N LYS A 44 14.23 -7.42 -5.51
CA LYS A 44 15.08 -6.76 -6.52
C LYS A 44 16.10 -7.70 -7.16
N HIS A 45 16.51 -8.75 -6.45
CA HIS A 45 17.45 -9.74 -6.95
C HIS A 45 16.78 -10.83 -7.80
N LEU A 46 15.46 -10.96 -7.76
CA LEU A 46 14.71 -11.94 -8.56
C LEU A 46 14.65 -11.54 -10.04
N GLN A 47 15.25 -12.39 -10.89
CA GLN A 47 15.36 -12.14 -12.33
C GLN A 47 14.30 -12.89 -13.15
N SER A 48 13.83 -14.04 -12.70
CA SER A 48 12.83 -14.84 -13.41
C SER A 48 11.41 -14.59 -12.89
N GLU A 49 10.42 -14.73 -13.75
CA GLU A 49 9.02 -14.60 -13.36
C GLU A 49 8.61 -15.74 -12.43
N GLU A 50 9.13 -16.96 -12.63
CA GLU A 50 8.90 -18.11 -11.75
C GLU A 50 9.37 -17.82 -10.32
N ALA A 51 10.56 -17.21 -10.16
CA ALA A 51 11.06 -16.83 -8.85
C ALA A 51 10.20 -15.74 -8.19
N ARG A 52 9.71 -14.77 -8.98
CA ARG A 52 8.78 -13.73 -8.51
C ARG A 52 7.42 -14.30 -8.10
N GLN A 53 6.89 -15.28 -8.84
CA GLN A 53 5.66 -16.00 -8.48
C GLN A 53 5.86 -16.74 -7.14
N GLN A 54 6.93 -17.53 -7.02
CA GLN A 54 7.24 -18.26 -5.80
C GLN A 54 7.43 -17.34 -4.59
N PHE A 55 8.04 -16.16 -4.80
CA PHE A 55 8.18 -15.14 -3.77
C PHE A 55 6.82 -14.62 -3.32
N ARG A 56 5.92 -14.26 -4.24
CA ARG A 56 4.57 -13.78 -3.91
C ARG A 56 3.75 -14.83 -3.14
N GLU A 57 3.83 -16.10 -3.55
CA GLU A 57 3.19 -17.20 -2.83
C GLU A 57 3.72 -17.33 -1.41
N THR A 58 5.05 -17.29 -1.26
CA THR A 58 5.72 -17.38 0.05
C THR A 58 5.39 -16.17 0.93
N TYR A 59 5.34 -14.97 0.36
CA TYR A 59 4.98 -13.73 1.05
C TYR A 59 3.61 -13.83 1.72
N TRP A 60 2.61 -14.35 1.01
CA TRP A 60 1.27 -14.57 1.56
C TRP A 60 1.25 -15.72 2.57
N LYS A 61 1.85 -16.87 2.23
CA LYS A 61 1.87 -18.05 3.09
C LYS A 61 2.51 -17.78 4.45
N ARG A 62 3.57 -16.96 4.51
CA ARG A 62 4.24 -16.59 5.76
C ARG A 62 3.39 -15.70 6.67
N ARG A 63 2.36 -15.06 6.13
CA ARG A 63 1.44 -14.15 6.83
C ARG A 63 0.08 -14.77 7.11
N ASP A 64 -0.07 -16.05 6.83
CA ASP A 64 -1.29 -16.81 7.10
C ASP A 64 -1.39 -17.14 8.61
N PRO A 65 -2.37 -16.59 9.34
CA PRO A 65 -2.58 -16.90 10.75
C PRO A 65 -3.10 -18.33 10.97
N THR A 66 -3.79 -18.90 9.98
CA THR A 66 -4.48 -20.18 10.07
C THR A 66 -4.15 -21.08 8.87
N PRO A 67 -2.87 -21.50 8.70
CA PRO A 67 -2.42 -22.26 7.52
C PRO A 67 -3.02 -23.68 7.39
N ARG A 68 -3.92 -24.07 8.31
CA ARG A 68 -4.71 -25.31 8.23
C ARG A 68 -6.01 -25.14 7.46
N THR A 69 -6.39 -23.92 7.10
CA THR A 69 -7.54 -23.61 6.25
C THR A 69 -7.09 -23.33 4.83
N ASP A 70 -7.99 -23.54 3.86
CA ASP A 70 -7.71 -23.23 2.45
C ASP A 70 -7.69 -21.71 2.16
N ARG A 71 -8.12 -20.90 3.14
CA ARG A 71 -8.13 -19.44 3.07
C ARG A 71 -7.00 -18.86 3.89
N ASN A 72 -6.51 -17.71 3.43
CA ASN A 72 -5.55 -16.88 4.13
C ASN A 72 -6.24 -15.58 4.54
N GLU A 73 -6.58 -15.48 5.82
CA GLU A 73 -7.39 -14.42 6.42
C GLU A 73 -6.69 -13.06 6.33
N PHE A 74 -5.35 -13.06 6.42
CA PHE A 74 -4.55 -11.85 6.24
C PHE A 74 -4.69 -11.33 4.81
N LYS A 75 -4.49 -12.18 3.81
CA LYS A 75 -4.65 -11.83 2.38
C LYS A 75 -6.05 -11.31 2.11
N ASP A 76 -7.08 -12.01 2.60
CA ASP A 76 -8.48 -11.60 2.42
C ASP A 76 -8.76 -10.22 3.02
N THR A 77 -8.23 -9.97 4.22
CA THR A 77 -8.34 -8.67 4.90
C THR A 77 -7.67 -7.55 4.10
N ILE A 78 -6.45 -7.78 3.61
CA ILE A 78 -5.72 -6.77 2.82
C ILE A 78 -6.44 -6.49 1.49
N LEU A 79 -6.89 -7.53 0.78
CA LEU A 79 -7.64 -7.34 -0.46
C LEU A 79 -8.97 -6.61 -0.21
N ALA A 80 -9.64 -6.86 0.91
CA ALA A 80 -10.83 -6.10 1.31
C ALA A 80 -10.51 -4.62 1.56
N ARG A 81 -9.43 -4.33 2.31
CA ARG A 81 -9.01 -2.95 2.58
C ARG A 81 -8.59 -2.20 1.32
N ILE A 82 -7.94 -2.87 0.36
CA ILE A 82 -7.60 -2.27 -0.95
C ILE A 82 -8.88 -1.83 -1.67
N ARG A 83 -9.89 -2.70 -1.77
CA ARG A 83 -11.17 -2.34 -2.40
C ARG A 83 -11.88 -1.19 -1.68
N SER A 84 -11.89 -1.20 -0.34
CA SER A 84 -12.45 -0.10 0.44
C SER A 84 -11.69 1.21 0.21
N ALA A 85 -10.35 1.15 0.20
CA ALA A 85 -9.52 2.31 -0.06
C ALA A 85 -9.74 2.87 -1.48
N ASP A 86 -9.86 2.00 -2.49
CA ASP A 86 -10.19 2.40 -3.86
C ASP A 86 -11.56 3.09 -3.95
N ALA A 87 -12.55 2.60 -3.21
CA ALA A 87 -13.87 3.22 -3.16
C ALA A 87 -13.88 4.58 -2.44
N GLN A 88 -13.04 4.77 -1.42
CA GLN A 88 -13.11 5.93 -0.51
C GLN A 88 -12.11 7.04 -0.84
N PHE A 89 -10.92 6.70 -1.36
CA PHE A 89 -9.78 7.63 -1.44
C PHE A 89 -9.27 7.84 -2.86
N THR A 90 -10.08 7.55 -3.89
CA THR A 90 -9.69 7.78 -5.29
C THR A 90 -9.41 9.26 -5.56
N ILE A 91 -8.30 9.53 -6.26
CA ILE A 91 -7.88 10.89 -6.64
C ILE A 91 -7.74 10.94 -8.15
N GLY A 92 -8.67 11.61 -8.82
CA GLY A 92 -8.74 11.65 -10.28
C GLY A 92 -8.85 10.24 -10.88
N ARG A 93 -7.80 9.78 -11.56
CA ARG A 93 -7.70 8.42 -12.14
C ARG A 93 -6.86 7.45 -11.31
N THR A 94 -6.30 7.91 -10.19
CA THR A 94 -5.45 7.11 -9.32
C THR A 94 -6.33 6.31 -8.36
N PRO A 95 -6.25 4.96 -8.36
CA PRO A 95 -6.94 4.13 -7.39
C PRO A 95 -6.65 4.57 -5.96
N GLY A 96 -7.69 4.66 -5.14
CA GLY A 96 -7.56 5.19 -3.79
C GLY A 96 -6.60 4.43 -2.89
N SER A 97 -6.41 3.12 -3.07
CA SER A 97 -5.38 2.33 -2.40
C SER A 97 -3.95 2.84 -2.61
N ARG A 98 -3.70 3.63 -3.66
CA ARG A 98 -2.40 4.25 -3.97
C ARG A 98 -2.24 5.68 -3.47
N SER A 99 -3.30 6.26 -2.92
CA SER A 99 -3.25 7.55 -2.23
C SER A 99 -2.54 7.42 -0.89
N ALA A 100 -2.13 8.54 -0.29
CA ALA A 100 -1.58 8.57 1.06
C ALA A 100 -2.59 8.01 2.09
N ARG A 101 -3.86 8.42 2.00
CA ARG A 101 -4.92 7.90 2.89
C ARG A 101 -5.17 6.42 2.67
N GLY A 102 -5.20 5.96 1.42
CA GLY A 102 -5.39 4.54 1.10
C GLY A 102 -4.24 3.66 1.56
N LEU A 103 -2.99 4.11 1.41
CA LEU A 103 -1.83 3.42 1.97
C LEU A 103 -1.98 3.25 3.49
N VAL A 104 -2.32 4.31 4.20
CA VAL A 104 -2.52 4.25 5.66
C VAL A 104 -3.69 3.33 6.02
N PHE A 105 -4.80 3.41 5.29
CA PHE A 105 -5.98 2.57 5.52
C PHE A 105 -5.71 1.08 5.28
N VAL A 106 -4.96 0.73 4.23
CA VAL A 106 -4.58 -0.66 3.96
C VAL A 106 -3.68 -1.21 5.07
N VAL A 107 -2.67 -0.43 5.49
CA VAL A 107 -1.69 -0.85 6.49
C VAL A 107 -2.30 -0.90 7.90
N LEU A 108 -2.94 0.17 8.35
CA LEU A 108 -3.42 0.32 9.74
C LEU A 108 -4.88 -0.12 9.92
N GLY A 109 -5.65 -0.18 8.84
CA GLY A 109 -7.10 -0.37 8.92
C GLY A 109 -7.86 0.95 9.11
N PRO A 110 -9.17 0.88 9.43
CA PRO A 110 -9.97 2.07 9.70
C PRO A 110 -9.51 2.76 11.00
N PRO A 111 -9.48 4.11 11.03
CA PRO A 111 -9.18 4.85 12.25
C PRO A 111 -10.33 4.77 13.26
N THR A 112 -10.01 4.94 14.56
CA THR A 112 -11.03 5.09 15.61
C THR A 112 -11.78 6.41 15.46
N VAL A 113 -11.02 7.50 15.24
CA VAL A 113 -11.56 8.84 15.11
C VAL A 113 -10.90 9.50 13.91
N GLN A 114 -11.71 10.18 13.11
CA GLN A 114 -11.26 11.04 12.02
C GLN A 114 -11.67 12.48 12.30
N GLN A 115 -10.70 13.37 12.28
CA GLN A 115 -10.91 14.81 12.38
C GLN A 115 -10.52 15.46 11.05
N GLN A 116 -11.35 16.40 10.59
CA GLN A 116 -11.10 17.16 9.37
C GLN A 116 -11.17 18.65 9.69
N ILE A 117 -10.15 19.39 9.29
CA ILE A 117 -10.07 20.83 9.45
C ILE A 117 -9.74 21.41 8.07
N ALA A 118 -10.60 22.28 7.55
CA ALA A 118 -10.29 23.04 6.34
C ALA A 118 -9.36 24.21 6.72
N GLY A 119 -8.27 24.40 5.97
CA GLY A 119 -7.34 25.52 6.17
C GLY A 119 -7.25 26.43 4.94
N PRO A 120 -6.76 27.67 5.10
CA PRO A 120 -6.53 28.57 3.98
C PRO A 120 -5.44 28.01 3.04
N VAL A 121 -5.58 28.29 1.74
CA VAL A 121 -4.63 27.89 0.69
C VAL A 121 -3.22 28.32 1.10
N LYS A 122 -2.23 27.41 1.02
CA LYS A 122 -0.81 27.76 1.18
C LYS A 122 -0.47 28.93 0.24
N GLY A 123 -0.22 30.12 0.80
CA GLY A 123 0.23 31.30 0.06
C GLY A 123 -0.82 32.38 -0.17
N ALA A 124 -2.09 32.16 0.15
CA ALA A 124 -3.10 33.21 0.11
C ALA A 124 -3.09 34.03 1.42
N ALA A 125 -2.25 35.07 1.48
CA ALA A 125 -2.68 36.23 2.26
C ALA A 125 -4.01 36.72 1.64
N PRO A 126 -4.96 37.25 2.41
CA PRO A 126 -6.16 37.85 1.82
C PRO A 126 -5.70 39.08 1.01
N GLU A 127 -5.50 38.90 -0.29
CA GLU A 127 -5.24 40.00 -1.20
C GLU A 127 -6.50 40.87 -1.18
N MET A 128 -6.39 42.05 -0.57
CA MET A 128 -7.50 42.97 -0.39
C MET A 128 -8.16 43.23 -1.75
N ILE A 129 -9.47 43.00 -1.81
CA ILE A 129 -10.31 43.17 -2.99
C ILE A 129 -10.04 44.56 -3.58
N THR A 130 -9.35 44.63 -4.72
CA THR A 130 -9.22 45.88 -5.47
C THR A 130 -10.58 46.17 -6.12
N PRO A 131 -11.24 47.30 -5.81
CA PRO A 131 -12.56 47.59 -6.38
C PRO A 131 -12.48 47.67 -7.91
N GLY A 132 -13.31 46.89 -8.60
CA GLY A 132 -13.48 46.97 -10.05
C GLY A 132 -12.88 45.83 -10.89
N ARG A 133 -12.23 44.83 -10.27
CA ARG A 133 -11.77 43.62 -10.98
C ARG A 133 -12.39 42.37 -10.33
N LEU A 134 -13.53 41.93 -10.85
CA LEU A 134 -14.13 40.65 -10.46
C LEU A 134 -13.37 39.50 -11.16
N SER A 135 -12.15 39.22 -10.71
CA SER A 135 -11.45 37.99 -11.05
C SER A 135 -11.52 37.12 -9.82
N VAL A 136 -12.37 36.09 -9.83
CA VAL A 136 -12.22 34.99 -8.88
C VAL A 136 -10.98 34.23 -9.36
N PRO A 137 -9.88 34.20 -8.58
CA PRO A 137 -8.71 33.40 -8.93
C PRO A 137 -9.15 31.93 -9.07
N ASN A 138 -8.68 31.20 -10.09
CA ASN A 138 -9.07 29.79 -10.29
C ASN A 138 -8.74 28.91 -9.06
N ASP A 139 -7.72 29.31 -8.30
CA ASP A 139 -7.22 28.74 -7.05
C ASP A 139 -8.06 29.11 -5.80
N ALA A 140 -9.06 29.98 -5.92
CA ALA A 140 -10.00 30.29 -4.83
C ALA A 140 -10.85 29.09 -4.38
N PHE A 141 -10.84 27.99 -5.15
CA PHE A 141 -11.50 26.73 -4.82
C PHE A 141 -10.53 25.62 -4.33
N ASP A 142 -9.22 25.85 -4.34
CA ASP A 142 -8.22 24.87 -3.86
C ASP A 142 -8.11 24.92 -2.33
N THR A 143 -9.14 24.41 -1.65
CA THR A 143 -9.11 24.32 -0.19
C THR A 143 -8.14 23.22 0.23
N THR A 144 -7.07 23.57 0.95
CA THR A 144 -6.22 22.56 1.58
C THR A 144 -6.96 22.00 2.80
N GLU A 145 -7.23 20.70 2.79
CA GLU A 145 -7.82 20.02 3.93
C GLU A 145 -6.75 19.33 4.77
N PHE A 146 -6.85 19.48 6.09
CA PHE A 146 -6.03 18.77 7.05
C PHE A 146 -6.88 17.68 7.69
N HIS A 147 -6.50 16.42 7.49
CA HIS A 147 -7.17 15.29 8.11
C HIS A 147 -6.26 14.67 9.15
N THR A 148 -6.80 14.33 10.31
CA THR A 148 -6.09 13.62 11.38
C THR A 148 -6.86 12.35 11.71
N TRP A 149 -6.17 11.22 11.59
CA TRP A 149 -6.68 9.89 11.94
C TRP A 149 -6.05 9.44 13.24
N VAL A 150 -6.89 9.06 14.20
CA VAL A 150 -6.48 8.62 15.54
C VAL A 150 -6.87 7.16 15.73
N TYR A 151 -5.93 6.38 16.26
CA TYR A 151 -6.11 4.98 16.64
C TYR A 151 -5.90 4.87 18.15
N ASN A 152 -6.93 4.39 18.85
CA ASN A 152 -6.93 4.21 20.29
C ASN A 152 -6.96 2.71 20.67
N ARG A 153 -6.86 2.42 21.96
CA ARG A 153 -6.85 1.03 22.47
C ARG A 153 -8.18 0.31 22.39
N GLU A 154 -9.29 1.02 22.20
CA GLU A 154 -10.63 0.42 22.18
C GLU A 154 -10.87 -0.36 20.89
N THR A 155 -10.40 0.17 19.75
CA THR A 155 -10.63 -0.44 18.43
C THR A 155 -9.36 -0.98 17.77
N SER A 156 -8.19 -0.64 18.29
CA SER A 156 -6.90 -0.93 17.64
C SER A 156 -5.84 -1.45 18.63
N SER A 157 -6.27 -2.20 19.65
CA SER A 157 -5.39 -2.78 20.68
C SER A 157 -4.20 -3.54 20.10
N ASP A 158 -4.43 -4.39 19.11
CA ASP A 158 -3.40 -5.27 18.54
C ASP A 158 -2.35 -4.44 17.80
N LEU A 159 -2.81 -3.49 16.95
CA LEU A 159 -1.94 -2.55 16.24
C LEU A 159 -1.06 -1.75 17.21
N LEU A 160 -1.66 -1.20 18.27
CA LEU A 160 -0.94 -0.38 19.25
C LEU A 160 0.03 -1.20 20.11
N SER A 161 -0.29 -2.47 20.36
CA SER A 161 0.60 -3.42 21.05
C SER A 161 1.83 -3.73 20.21
N VAL A 162 1.66 -3.95 18.90
CA VAL A 162 2.78 -4.16 17.95
C VAL A 162 3.73 -2.96 17.89
N LEU A 163 3.18 -1.75 18.00
CA LEU A 163 3.94 -0.51 17.93
C LEU A 163 4.45 -0.03 19.29
N GLU A 164 4.10 -0.71 20.38
CA GLU A 164 4.46 -0.37 21.76
C GLU A 164 4.12 1.08 22.15
N ILE A 165 2.98 1.59 21.68
CA ILE A 165 2.52 2.96 21.93
C ILE A 165 1.09 3.00 22.48
N PRO A 166 0.74 4.00 23.30
CA PRO A 166 -0.60 4.10 23.87
C PRO A 166 -1.67 4.57 22.88
N SER A 167 -1.28 5.32 21.85
CA SER A 167 -2.13 5.86 20.80
C SER A 167 -1.31 6.18 19.56
N LEU A 168 -1.93 6.10 18.39
CA LEU A 168 -1.28 6.45 17.12
C LEU A 168 -2.08 7.53 16.40
N GLU A 169 -1.38 8.51 15.86
CA GLU A 169 -1.95 9.58 15.05
C GLU A 169 -1.26 9.66 13.69
N VAL A 170 -2.05 9.79 12.63
CA VAL A 170 -1.58 10.07 11.28
C VAL A 170 -2.29 11.30 10.74
N ALA A 171 -1.51 12.32 10.38
CA ALA A 171 -2.03 13.55 9.81
C ALA A 171 -1.73 13.63 8.31
N PHE A 172 -2.69 14.14 7.55
CA PHE A 172 -2.65 14.28 6.10
C PHE A 172 -2.84 15.74 5.71
N THR A 173 -2.20 16.10 4.61
CA THR A 173 -2.50 17.32 3.84
C THR A 173 -3.15 16.88 2.54
N ILE A 174 -4.30 17.44 2.21
CA ILE A 174 -5.10 17.03 1.05
C ILE A 174 -5.36 18.24 0.19
N GLU A 175 -5.06 18.10 -1.09
CA GLU A 175 -5.44 19.01 -2.16
C GLU A 175 -6.51 18.28 -2.98
N PRO A 176 -7.80 18.57 -2.75
CA PRO A 176 -8.91 17.85 -3.37
C PRO A 176 -8.75 17.73 -4.89
N GLY A 177 -8.98 16.52 -5.42
CA GLY A 177 -8.84 16.23 -6.85
C GLY A 177 -7.39 16.12 -7.38
N HIS A 178 -6.39 16.51 -6.59
CA HIS A 178 -4.99 16.58 -7.02
C HIS A 178 -4.11 15.53 -6.33
N ARG A 179 -3.99 15.60 -5.00
CA ARG A 179 -3.14 14.70 -4.22
C ARG A 179 -3.47 14.71 -2.74
N ASP A 180 -3.00 13.70 -2.04
CA ASP A 180 -2.89 13.70 -0.59
C ASP A 180 -1.49 13.26 -0.15
N GLU A 181 -1.05 13.75 1.00
CA GLU A 181 0.30 13.53 1.52
C GLU A 181 0.25 13.24 3.02
N ILE A 182 1.04 12.26 3.47
CA ILE A 182 1.26 12.01 4.90
C ILE A 182 2.23 13.05 5.43
N ARG A 183 1.84 13.82 6.46
CA ARG A 183 2.66 14.92 7.00
C ARG A 183 3.99 14.45 7.59
N ASP A 184 4.01 13.29 8.25
CA ASP A 184 5.24 12.65 8.77
C ASP A 184 5.40 11.26 8.13
N SER A 185 5.76 11.26 6.85
CA SER A 185 5.92 10.03 6.08
C SER A 185 7.02 9.14 6.65
N SER A 186 8.13 9.71 7.15
CA SER A 186 9.23 8.93 7.73
C SER A 186 8.82 8.15 8.98
N ARG A 187 8.03 8.76 9.87
CA ARG A 187 7.47 8.06 11.04
C ARG A 187 6.53 6.94 10.61
N PHE A 188 5.66 7.21 9.63
CA PHE A 188 4.76 6.18 9.10
C PHE A 188 5.52 5.00 8.49
N GLN A 189 6.60 5.24 7.72
CA GLN A 189 7.39 4.14 7.14
C GLN A 189 8.06 3.26 8.21
N ARG A 190 8.50 3.84 9.35
CA ARG A 190 9.02 3.04 10.47
C ARG A 190 7.96 2.14 11.08
N TRP A 191 6.76 2.66 11.33
CA TRP A 191 5.64 1.85 11.82
C TRP A 191 5.24 0.76 10.83
N ARG A 192 5.18 1.10 9.54
CA ARG A 192 4.88 0.13 8.48
C ARG A 192 5.89 -1.02 8.47
N GLU A 193 7.17 -0.76 8.66
CA GLU A 193 8.21 -1.79 8.77
C GLU A 193 7.98 -2.70 9.99
N MET A 194 7.67 -2.13 11.17
CA MET A 194 7.38 -2.91 12.38
C MET A 194 6.16 -3.81 12.18
N ILE A 195 5.08 -3.26 11.61
CA ILE A 195 3.85 -4.01 11.30
C ILE A 195 4.14 -5.11 10.28
N ALA A 196 4.84 -4.80 9.19
CA ALA A 196 5.24 -5.76 8.16
C ALA A 196 5.97 -6.97 8.76
N ARG A 197 6.92 -6.73 9.66
CA ARG A 197 7.63 -7.81 10.38
C ARG A 197 6.69 -8.61 11.26
N HIS A 198 5.83 -7.96 12.02
CA HIS A 198 4.89 -8.64 12.91
C HIS A 198 3.89 -9.52 12.16
N THR A 199 3.50 -9.16 10.93
CA THR A 199 2.59 -10.00 10.12
C THR A 199 3.19 -11.36 9.73
N ILE A 200 4.50 -11.56 9.85
CA ILE A 200 5.16 -12.82 9.50
C ILE A 200 4.99 -13.85 10.64
N VAL A 201 3.91 -14.64 10.56
CA VAL A 201 3.51 -15.64 11.57
C VAL A 201 4.54 -16.76 11.73
N ALA A 202 5.18 -17.18 10.63
CA ALA A 202 6.16 -18.28 10.66
C ALA A 202 7.43 -17.96 11.47
N ALA A 203 7.73 -16.68 11.74
CA ALA A 203 8.86 -16.29 12.58
C ALA A 203 8.56 -16.49 14.07
N ALA A 204 7.30 -16.28 14.50
CA ALA A 204 6.89 -16.44 15.90
C ALA A 204 6.78 -17.91 16.33
N ALA A 205 6.29 -18.79 15.43
CA ALA A 205 6.11 -20.21 15.74
C ALA A 205 7.43 -20.99 15.91
N ARG A 206 8.54 -20.53 15.32
CA ARG A 206 9.86 -21.17 15.45
C ARG A 206 10.58 -20.82 16.75
N ALA A 207 10.31 -19.66 17.35
CA ALA A 207 10.92 -19.26 18.62
C ALA A 207 10.36 -20.06 19.81
N VAL A 208 9.07 -20.38 19.80
CA VAL A 208 8.38 -21.11 20.88
C VAL A 208 8.70 -22.61 20.89
N GLN A 209 9.23 -23.17 19.79
CA GLN A 209 9.59 -24.60 19.71
C GLN A 209 11.07 -24.88 20.02
N SER A 210 11.83 -23.85 20.38
CA SER A 210 13.26 -23.94 20.71
C SER A 210 13.59 -23.62 22.19
N GLU A 211 12.57 -23.52 23.04
CA GLU A 211 12.71 -23.42 24.51
C GLU A 211 12.30 -24.73 25.21
#